data_AF-A0A965YUP4-F1
#
_entry.id   AF-A0A965YUP4-F1
#
_cell.length_a   1.000
_cell.length_b   1.000
_cell.length_c   1.000
_cell.angle_alpha   90.00
_cell.angle_beta   90.00
_cell.angle_gamma   90.00
#
_symmetry.space_group_name_H-M   'P 1'
#
loop_
_entity.id
_entity.type
_entity.pdbx_description
1 polymer ?
#
loop_
_entity_poly.entity_id
_entity_poly.type
_entity_poly.pdbx_seq_one_letter_code
_entity_poly.pdbx_strand_id
1 'polypeptide(L)'
;MSQETMSRRDALKLGALGAAGAMLSASQAMAAAPTEKDVKFDEEYDVVVIGTGFSGLAAAAKAAERGYKVLILEKMGRVGGNSVINGGGMAVPMNKYQKKHGIEDSGEKFIADCLKAGLGINHVEMLQTIVKRSNDALEFALKCGAKFQDVKPAWFGGHSAPRTLVTENMSGSGIIQPMAAFVEKLPGCKILTRAKMDDFVMSNDGTSVIGVTARINYRFDKNLLNDDIENKSGEKKVYRAKKGVILASGGFAMDKVFRKMQDPRIAEDQDATNHDGATAGAMLKAFQIGAMPVHIDWIQQGPWASPDERGFGVAPLLTQQGL
;
A
#
# COMPACT_ATOMS: atom_id res chain seq x y z
N MET A 1 44.78 -5.12 2.68
CA MET A 1 43.46 -5.27 2.06
C MET A 1 43.44 -4.37 0.83
N SER A 2 43.49 -4.94 -0.36
CA SER A 2 43.54 -4.21 -1.63
C SER A 2 42.22 -3.51 -1.89
N GLN A 3 42.27 -2.20 -2.14
CA GLN A 3 41.16 -1.46 -2.75
C GLN A 3 41.01 -1.97 -4.19
N GLU A 4 39.94 -2.70 -4.47
CA GLU A 4 39.53 -2.98 -5.85
C GLU A 4 39.02 -1.67 -6.46
N THR A 5 39.87 -1.02 -7.24
CA THR A 5 39.49 0.12 -8.08
C THR A 5 38.68 -0.40 -9.27
N MET A 6 37.39 -0.09 -9.28
CA MET A 6 36.49 -0.34 -10.43
C MET A 6 37.17 0.07 -11.73
N SER A 7 37.29 -0.85 -12.68
CA SER A 7 37.90 -0.53 -13.96
C SER A 7 36.94 0.28 -14.81
N ARG A 8 37.47 1.10 -15.75
CA ARG A 8 36.65 1.83 -16.75
C ARG A 8 35.72 0.90 -17.55
N ARG A 9 36.07 -0.38 -17.68
CA ARG A 9 35.23 -1.40 -18.33
C ARG A 9 34.01 -1.79 -17.49
N ASP A 10 34.13 -1.77 -16.16
CA ASP A 10 33.03 -2.08 -15.24
C ASP A 10 32.07 -0.89 -15.15
N ALA A 11 32.60 0.34 -15.16
CA ALA A 11 31.80 1.56 -15.28
C ALA A 11 31.05 1.64 -16.62
N LEU A 12 31.66 1.21 -17.73
CA LEU A 12 31.01 1.12 -19.04
C LEU A 12 29.93 0.02 -19.10
N LYS A 13 30.15 -1.12 -18.43
CA LYS A 13 29.11 -2.17 -18.28
C LYS A 13 27.95 -1.69 -17.41
N LEU A 14 28.21 -0.97 -16.32
CA LEU A 14 27.17 -0.35 -15.48
C LEU A 14 26.39 0.73 -16.23
N GLY A 15 27.08 1.58 -16.99
CA GLY A 15 26.44 2.62 -17.82
C GLY A 15 25.62 2.03 -18.96
N ALA A 16 26.09 0.94 -19.58
CA ALA A 16 25.35 0.21 -20.60
C ALA A 16 24.15 -0.56 -20.03
N LEU A 17 24.24 -1.12 -18.81
CA LEU A 17 23.11 -1.72 -18.09
C LEU A 17 22.11 -0.67 -17.60
N GLY A 18 22.57 0.50 -17.17
CA GLY A 18 21.71 1.64 -16.80
C GLY A 18 20.97 2.20 -18.01
N ALA A 19 21.64 2.37 -19.16
CA ALA A 19 21.02 2.85 -20.39
C ALA A 19 20.15 1.79 -21.08
N ALA A 20 20.57 0.53 -21.13
CA ALA A 20 19.77 -0.56 -21.70
C ALA A 20 18.61 -0.94 -20.79
N GLY A 21 18.80 -0.92 -19.46
CA GLY A 21 17.74 -1.07 -18.46
C GLY A 21 16.74 0.08 -18.53
N ALA A 22 17.20 1.32 -18.69
CA ALA A 22 16.33 2.49 -18.90
C ALA A 22 15.60 2.46 -20.26
N MET A 23 16.22 1.94 -21.33
CA MET A 23 15.57 1.80 -22.65
C MET A 23 14.61 0.60 -22.74
N LEU A 24 14.95 -0.53 -22.11
CA LEU A 24 14.04 -1.68 -21.97
C LEU A 24 12.88 -1.36 -21.02
N SER A 25 13.13 -0.60 -19.95
CA SER A 25 12.06 -0.07 -19.10
C SER A 25 11.21 0.94 -19.85
N ALA A 26 11.79 1.84 -20.67
CA ALA A 26 11.01 2.80 -21.45
C ALA A 26 10.08 2.12 -22.47
N SER A 27 10.55 1.08 -23.17
CA SER A 27 9.76 0.35 -24.17
C SER A 27 8.64 -0.52 -23.58
N GLN A 28 8.84 -1.16 -22.42
CA GLN A 28 7.76 -1.87 -21.72
C GLN A 28 6.87 -0.94 -20.87
N ALA A 29 7.39 0.19 -20.40
CA ALA A 29 6.62 1.22 -19.70
C ALA A 29 5.80 2.13 -20.65
N MET A 30 6.03 2.05 -21.96
CA MET A 30 5.28 2.76 -23.01
C MET A 30 4.26 1.88 -23.75
N ALA A 31 4.18 0.58 -23.45
CA ALA A 31 3.13 -0.25 -24.01
C ALA A 31 1.79 0.20 -23.41
N ALA A 32 0.86 0.63 -24.29
CA ALA A 32 -0.48 1.02 -23.87
C ALA A 32 -1.16 -0.13 -23.11
N ALA A 33 -1.97 0.22 -22.10
CA ALA A 33 -2.78 -0.75 -21.40
C ALA A 33 -3.64 -1.54 -22.41
N PRO A 34 -3.76 -2.87 -22.27
CA PRO A 34 -4.54 -3.68 -23.19
C PRO A 34 -6.01 -3.23 -23.20
N THR A 35 -6.63 -3.27 -24.38
CA THR A 35 -8.05 -2.97 -24.54
C THR A 35 -8.88 -4.25 -24.58
N GLU A 36 -10.21 -4.14 -24.52
CA GLU A 36 -11.13 -5.28 -24.53
C GLU A 36 -10.88 -6.25 -25.69
N LYS A 37 -10.58 -5.73 -26.90
CA LYS A 37 -10.28 -6.55 -28.08
C LYS A 37 -8.95 -7.31 -28.01
N ASP A 38 -8.02 -6.89 -27.13
CA ASP A 38 -6.68 -7.48 -27.02
C ASP A 38 -6.63 -8.67 -26.06
N VAL A 39 -7.73 -8.93 -25.34
CA VAL A 39 -7.77 -9.93 -24.27
C VAL A 39 -8.99 -10.84 -24.37
N LYS A 40 -8.87 -12.03 -23.77
CA LYS A 40 -9.99 -12.93 -23.49
C LYS A 40 -10.13 -13.06 -21.98
N PHE A 41 -11.31 -12.75 -21.43
CA PHE A 41 -11.56 -12.88 -20.00
C PHE A 41 -11.65 -14.35 -19.58
N ASP A 42 -10.91 -14.72 -18.53
CA ASP A 42 -10.95 -16.05 -17.92
C ASP A 42 -12.10 -16.17 -16.92
N GLU A 43 -12.30 -15.13 -16.10
CA GLU A 43 -13.34 -15.08 -15.07
C GLU A 43 -13.91 -13.67 -14.96
N GLU A 44 -15.16 -13.57 -14.49
CA GLU A 44 -15.85 -12.30 -14.28
C GLU A 44 -16.25 -12.07 -12.82
N TYR A 45 -16.07 -10.83 -12.39
CA TYR A 45 -16.43 -10.30 -11.07
C TYR A 45 -17.11 -8.93 -11.22
N ASP A 46 -17.88 -8.52 -10.23
CA ASP A 46 -18.44 -7.18 -10.20
C ASP A 46 -17.36 -6.17 -9.84
N VAL A 47 -16.56 -6.47 -8.81
CA VAL A 47 -15.48 -5.64 -8.32
C VAL A 47 -14.20 -6.46 -8.20
N VAL A 48 -13.09 -5.91 -8.70
CA VAL A 48 -11.75 -6.47 -8.47
C VAL A 48 -10.98 -5.52 -7.56
N VAL A 49 -10.41 -6.03 -6.48
CA VAL A 49 -9.63 -5.27 -5.49
C VAL A 49 -8.18 -5.71 -5.54
N ILE A 50 -7.25 -4.76 -5.60
CA ILE A 50 -5.81 -5.05 -5.69
C ILE A 50 -5.17 -4.79 -4.32
N GLY A 51 -4.81 -5.84 -3.59
CA GLY A 51 -4.16 -5.79 -2.29
C GLY A 51 -5.06 -6.18 -1.11
N THR A 52 -4.46 -6.82 -0.09
CA THR A 52 -5.17 -7.29 1.12
C THR A 52 -4.79 -6.54 2.39
N GLY A 53 -4.34 -5.29 2.27
CA GLY A 53 -4.16 -4.39 3.42
C GLY A 53 -5.50 -3.92 4.00
N PHE A 54 -5.46 -2.98 4.97
CA PHE A 54 -6.66 -2.45 5.63
C PHE A 54 -7.71 -1.94 4.63
N SER A 55 -7.30 -1.15 3.64
CA SER A 55 -8.20 -0.57 2.64
C SER A 55 -8.81 -1.62 1.73
N GLY A 56 -8.02 -2.59 1.27
CA GLY A 56 -8.48 -3.64 0.35
C GLY A 56 -9.51 -4.57 0.99
N LEU A 57 -9.23 -5.05 2.21
CA LEU A 57 -10.17 -5.90 2.95
C LEU A 57 -11.45 -5.14 3.32
N ALA A 58 -11.35 -3.88 3.75
CA ALA A 58 -12.53 -3.06 4.04
C ALA A 58 -13.38 -2.81 2.78
N ALA A 59 -12.75 -2.47 1.65
CA ALA A 59 -13.44 -2.25 0.38
C ALA A 59 -14.15 -3.51 -0.12
N ALA A 60 -13.46 -4.65 -0.08
CA ALA A 60 -14.01 -5.93 -0.51
C ALA A 60 -15.18 -6.36 0.37
N ALA A 61 -15.05 -6.25 1.70
CA ALA A 61 -16.14 -6.54 2.62
C ALA A 61 -17.37 -5.68 2.33
N LYS A 62 -17.20 -4.36 2.16
CA LYS A 62 -18.31 -3.44 1.89
C LYS A 62 -18.95 -3.67 0.52
N ALA A 63 -18.19 -4.09 -0.48
CA ALA A 63 -18.72 -4.47 -1.78
C ALA A 63 -19.52 -5.79 -1.69
N ALA A 64 -18.97 -6.82 -1.02
CA ALA A 64 -19.65 -8.10 -0.84
C ALA A 64 -20.92 -7.99 0.05
N GLU A 65 -20.91 -7.17 1.09
CA GLU A 65 -22.10 -6.85 1.91
C GLU A 65 -23.23 -6.21 1.08
N ARG A 66 -22.92 -5.63 -0.09
CA ARG A 66 -23.91 -5.10 -1.05
C ARG A 66 -24.35 -6.13 -2.10
N GLY A 67 -23.91 -7.38 -1.97
CA GLY A 67 -24.25 -8.48 -2.88
C GLY A 67 -23.38 -8.55 -4.15
N TYR A 68 -22.30 -7.76 -4.25
CA TYR A 68 -21.39 -7.83 -5.39
C TYR A 68 -20.47 -9.06 -5.29
N LYS A 69 -20.18 -9.69 -6.44
CA LYS A 69 -19.14 -10.71 -6.56
C LYS A 69 -17.77 -10.03 -6.60
N VAL A 70 -16.92 -10.30 -5.61
CA VAL A 70 -15.65 -9.60 -5.40
C VAL A 70 -14.47 -10.55 -5.52
N LEU A 71 -13.46 -10.14 -6.30
CA LEU A 71 -12.13 -10.76 -6.31
C LEU A 71 -11.12 -9.85 -5.65
N ILE A 72 -10.29 -10.38 -4.76
CA ILE A 72 -9.13 -9.68 -4.21
C ILE A 72 -7.87 -10.37 -4.68
N LEU A 73 -6.95 -9.61 -5.26
CA LEU A 73 -5.64 -10.09 -5.71
C LEU A 73 -4.55 -9.64 -4.74
N GLU A 74 -3.83 -10.58 -4.14
CA GLU A 74 -2.68 -10.34 -3.27
C GLU A 74 -1.43 -10.95 -3.91
N LYS A 75 -0.45 -10.11 -4.25
CA LYS A 75 0.77 -10.59 -4.94
C LYS A 75 1.64 -11.46 -4.02
N MET A 76 1.61 -11.20 -2.72
CA MET A 76 2.40 -11.95 -1.75
C MET A 76 1.75 -13.31 -1.44
N GLY A 77 2.54 -14.21 -0.85
CA GLY A 77 2.04 -15.52 -0.40
C GLY A 77 1.20 -15.48 0.88
N ARG A 78 0.98 -14.29 1.45
CA ARG A 78 0.24 -14.05 2.70
C ARG A 78 -0.49 -12.72 2.58
N VAL A 79 -1.62 -12.61 3.29
CA VAL A 79 -2.42 -11.38 3.32
C VAL A 79 -1.81 -10.30 4.21
N GLY A 80 -2.13 -9.04 3.91
CA GLY A 80 -2.00 -7.93 4.85
C GLY A 80 -0.99 -6.82 4.50
N GLY A 81 0.05 -7.10 3.71
CA GLY A 81 1.06 -6.10 3.35
C GLY A 81 1.64 -5.36 4.57
N ASN A 82 1.86 -4.04 4.46
CA ASN A 82 2.35 -3.24 5.61
C ASN A 82 1.35 -3.18 6.77
N SER A 83 0.06 -3.36 6.48
CA SER A 83 -0.97 -3.32 7.51
C SER A 83 -0.82 -4.41 8.55
N VAL A 84 -0.29 -5.59 8.19
CA VAL A 84 -0.12 -6.70 9.16
C VAL A 84 1.06 -6.50 10.11
N ILE A 85 2.09 -5.76 9.68
CA ILE A 85 3.33 -5.49 10.45
C ILE A 85 3.32 -4.14 11.18
N ASN A 86 2.27 -3.33 10.98
CA ASN A 86 2.06 -2.09 11.75
C ASN A 86 2.04 -2.39 13.27
N GLY A 87 2.38 -1.41 14.12
CA GLY A 87 2.43 -1.57 15.59
C GLY A 87 1.07 -1.66 16.31
N GLY A 88 -0.02 -1.94 15.61
CA GLY A 88 -1.37 -2.09 16.17
C GLY A 88 -2.12 -0.78 16.45
N GLY A 89 -1.51 0.37 16.15
CA GLY A 89 -2.10 1.68 16.41
C GLY A 89 -3.17 2.07 15.39
N MET A 90 -4.33 2.51 15.87
CA MET A 90 -5.42 3.10 15.09
C MET A 90 -5.88 4.41 15.74
N ALA A 91 -5.59 5.54 15.10
CA ALA A 91 -6.05 6.85 15.56
C ALA A 91 -7.54 7.04 15.23
N VAL A 92 -8.37 7.21 16.26
CA VAL A 92 -9.82 7.39 16.12
C VAL A 92 -10.26 8.59 16.97
N PRO A 93 -10.43 9.80 16.41
CA PRO A 93 -10.90 10.94 17.18
C PRO A 93 -12.32 10.73 17.72
N MET A 94 -12.60 11.32 18.89
CA MET A 94 -13.90 11.31 19.57
C MET A 94 -14.48 9.91 19.86
N ASN A 95 -13.61 8.92 20.06
CA ASN A 95 -14.03 7.52 20.20
C ASN A 95 -14.60 7.17 21.59
N LYS A 96 -15.29 6.02 21.70
CA LYS A 96 -15.93 5.57 22.94
C LYS A 96 -14.94 5.35 24.11
N TYR A 97 -13.69 5.01 23.83
CA TYR A 97 -12.63 4.85 24.83
C TYR A 97 -12.13 6.20 25.35
N GLN A 98 -12.03 7.22 24.49
CA GLN A 98 -11.75 8.59 24.95
C GLN A 98 -12.82 9.08 25.93
N LYS A 99 -14.10 8.87 25.59
CA LYS A 99 -15.23 9.21 26.47
C LYS A 99 -15.17 8.48 27.81
N LYS A 100 -14.88 7.17 27.81
CA LYS A 100 -14.71 6.35 29.04
C LYS A 100 -13.63 6.91 29.98
N HIS A 101 -12.59 7.53 29.43
CA HIS A 101 -11.46 8.08 30.18
C HIS A 101 -11.52 9.61 30.37
N GLY A 102 -12.64 10.26 30.05
CA GLY A 102 -12.80 11.72 30.21
C GLY A 102 -11.86 12.55 29.34
N ILE A 103 -11.45 12.03 28.17
CA ILE A 103 -10.57 12.73 27.24
C ILE A 103 -11.41 13.61 26.31
N GLU A 104 -11.14 14.92 26.33
CA GLU A 104 -11.76 15.90 25.42
C GLU A 104 -11.01 16.00 24.09
N ASP A 105 -11.65 15.56 23.01
CA ASP A 105 -11.13 15.63 21.65
C ASP A 105 -12.21 16.16 20.71
N SER A 106 -11.81 16.63 19.53
CA SER A 106 -12.74 17.12 18.51
C SER A 106 -12.22 16.87 17.10
N GLY A 107 -13.12 16.94 16.12
CA GLY A 107 -12.74 16.86 14.71
C GLY A 107 -11.80 18.00 14.31
N GLU A 108 -12.02 19.20 14.85
CA GLU A 108 -11.19 20.39 14.61
C GLU A 108 -9.79 20.21 15.18
N LYS A 109 -9.66 19.69 16.41
CA LYS A 109 -8.35 19.35 17.00
C LYS A 109 -7.61 18.33 16.13
N PHE A 110 -8.29 17.27 15.70
CA PHE A 110 -7.68 16.27 14.82
C PHE A 110 -7.22 16.85 13.47
N ILE A 111 -8.06 17.66 12.81
CA ILE A 111 -7.71 18.29 11.54
C ILE A 111 -6.54 19.26 11.71
N ALA A 112 -6.54 20.07 12.78
CA ALA A 112 -5.45 21.00 13.08
C ALA A 112 -4.12 20.26 13.33
N ASP A 113 -4.16 19.16 14.09
CA ASP A 113 -3.00 18.29 14.31
C ASP A 113 -2.45 17.75 12.99
N CYS A 114 -3.33 17.23 12.13
CA CYS A 114 -2.96 16.69 10.81
C CYS A 114 -2.38 17.76 9.88
N LEU A 115 -2.99 18.95 9.82
CA LEU A 115 -2.50 20.07 9.01
C LEU A 115 -1.14 20.56 9.50
N LYS A 116 -0.94 20.66 10.82
CA LYS A 116 0.37 21.01 11.39
C LYS A 116 1.42 19.98 11.02
N ALA A 117 1.12 18.69 11.22
CA ALA A 117 2.04 17.60 10.91
C ALA A 117 2.33 17.46 9.41
N GLY A 118 1.34 17.70 8.56
CA GLY A 118 1.47 17.68 7.10
C GLY A 118 1.90 19.01 6.48
N LEU A 119 2.38 19.97 7.27
CA LEU A 119 2.88 21.26 6.79
C LEU A 119 1.87 22.05 5.93
N GLY A 120 0.57 21.86 6.20
CA GLY A 120 -0.53 22.55 5.52
C GLY A 120 -0.87 22.03 4.12
N ILE A 121 -0.22 20.97 3.61
CA ILE A 121 -0.46 20.46 2.25
C ILE A 121 -1.57 19.42 2.16
N ASN A 122 -2.18 19.04 3.29
CA ASN A 122 -3.23 18.02 3.31
C ASN A 122 -4.51 18.53 2.61
N HIS A 123 -5.17 17.65 1.88
CA HIS A 123 -6.54 17.84 1.45
C HIS A 123 -7.50 17.81 2.65
N VAL A 124 -8.03 18.96 3.04
CA VAL A 124 -8.89 19.11 4.25
C VAL A 124 -10.15 18.24 4.14
N GLU A 125 -10.73 18.13 2.95
CA GLU A 125 -11.90 17.29 2.66
C GLU A 125 -11.64 15.80 2.95
N MET A 126 -10.40 15.33 2.74
CA MET A 126 -10.01 13.96 3.07
C MET A 126 -9.84 13.78 4.58
N LEU A 127 -9.29 14.77 5.27
CA LEU A 127 -9.21 14.77 6.74
C LEU A 127 -10.61 14.78 7.38
N GLN A 128 -11.53 15.59 6.85
CA GLN A 128 -12.94 15.59 7.27
C GLN A 128 -13.61 14.23 7.07
N THR A 129 -13.27 13.53 5.98
CA THR A 129 -13.74 12.15 5.76
C THR A 129 -13.23 11.21 6.85
N ILE A 130 -11.97 11.32 7.27
CA ILE A 130 -11.42 10.54 8.39
C ILE A 130 -12.16 10.86 9.68
N VAL A 131 -12.36 12.13 10.01
CA VAL A 131 -13.13 12.54 11.21
C VAL A 131 -14.52 11.90 11.20
N LYS A 132 -15.24 12.00 10.07
CA LYS A 132 -16.61 11.48 9.93
C LYS A 132 -16.69 9.95 10.01
N ARG A 133 -15.67 9.23 9.55
CA ARG A 133 -15.74 7.77 9.30
C ARG A 133 -14.83 6.92 10.18
N SER A 134 -13.93 7.52 10.96
CA SER A 134 -12.98 6.78 11.81
C SER A 134 -13.66 5.87 12.83
N ASN A 135 -14.74 6.34 13.47
CA ASN A 135 -15.53 5.51 14.39
C ASN A 135 -16.25 4.37 13.66
N ASP A 136 -16.75 4.60 12.45
CA ASP A 136 -17.34 3.52 11.64
C ASP A 136 -16.30 2.47 11.25
N ALA A 137 -15.06 2.89 10.98
CA ALA A 137 -13.95 1.98 10.71
C ALA A 137 -13.57 1.16 11.95
N LEU A 138 -13.58 1.79 13.13
CA LEU A 138 -13.36 1.10 14.40
C LEU A 138 -14.43 0.05 14.67
N GLU A 139 -15.72 0.41 14.55
CA GLU A 139 -16.81 -0.54 14.74
C GLU A 139 -16.80 -1.65 13.70
N PHE A 140 -16.35 -1.38 12.47
CA PHE A 140 -16.14 -2.42 11.48
C PHE A 140 -14.99 -3.37 11.85
N ALA A 141 -13.86 -2.86 12.33
CA ALA A 141 -12.76 -3.69 12.81
C ALA A 141 -13.21 -4.60 13.97
N LEU A 142 -13.97 -4.04 14.94
CA LEU A 142 -14.56 -4.81 16.04
C LEU A 142 -15.55 -5.86 15.53
N LYS A 143 -16.42 -5.52 14.56
CA LYS A 143 -17.35 -6.47 13.91
C LYS A 143 -16.62 -7.64 13.27
N CYS A 144 -15.46 -7.40 12.64
CA CYS A 144 -14.63 -8.46 12.07
C CYS A 144 -13.96 -9.34 13.13
N GLY A 145 -13.92 -8.91 14.39
CA GLY A 145 -13.32 -9.63 15.51
C GLY A 145 -11.97 -9.07 15.98
N ALA A 146 -11.59 -7.87 15.54
CA ALA A 146 -10.42 -7.19 16.08
C ALA A 146 -10.62 -6.89 17.57
N LYS A 147 -9.54 -6.97 18.35
CA LYS A 147 -9.53 -6.65 19.77
C LYS A 147 -8.50 -5.58 20.07
N PHE A 148 -8.92 -4.59 20.84
CA PHE A 148 -8.09 -3.48 21.29
C PHE A 148 -7.94 -3.56 22.81
N GLN A 149 -6.79 -3.10 23.30
CA GLN A 149 -6.53 -2.99 24.72
C GLN A 149 -7.58 -2.09 25.39
N ASP A 150 -8.19 -2.56 26.49
CA ASP A 150 -9.13 -1.76 27.27
C ASP A 150 -8.40 -0.86 28.27
N VAL A 151 -7.55 0.02 27.74
CA VAL A 151 -6.77 1.00 28.50
C VAL A 151 -6.99 2.40 27.94
N LYS A 152 -6.48 3.41 28.65
CA LYS A 152 -6.49 4.79 28.17
C LYS A 152 -5.86 4.87 26.76
N PRO A 153 -6.51 5.50 25.77
CA PRO A 153 -5.93 5.69 24.44
C PRO A 153 -4.51 6.25 24.51
N ALA A 154 -3.64 5.76 23.64
CA ALA A 154 -2.24 6.12 23.61
C ALA A 154 -2.02 7.52 23.00
N TRP A 155 -0.94 8.17 23.45
CA TRP A 155 -0.48 9.45 22.91
C TRP A 155 0.60 9.22 21.86
N PHE A 156 0.27 9.48 20.59
CA PHE A 156 1.22 9.36 19.48
C PHE A 156 1.68 10.76 19.08
N GLY A 157 2.90 10.86 18.52
CA GLY A 157 3.50 12.13 18.12
C GLY A 157 2.60 12.94 17.18
N GLY A 158 2.61 14.26 17.33
CA GLY A 158 1.80 15.18 16.52
C GLY A 158 0.33 15.30 16.93
N HIS A 159 -0.14 14.56 17.93
CA HIS A 159 -1.50 14.69 18.45
C HIS A 159 -1.58 15.59 19.69
N SER A 160 -2.59 16.46 19.72
CA SER A 160 -2.94 17.31 20.87
C SER A 160 -3.82 16.60 21.90
N ALA A 161 -4.39 15.44 21.56
CA ALA A 161 -5.16 14.60 22.47
C ALA A 161 -4.84 13.11 22.24
N PRO A 162 -4.91 12.27 23.30
CA PRO A 162 -4.70 10.83 23.18
C PRO A 162 -5.92 10.20 22.49
N ARG A 163 -5.70 9.62 21.31
CA ARG A 163 -6.77 9.07 20.45
C ARG A 163 -6.42 7.77 19.74
N THR A 164 -5.23 7.23 20.01
CA THR A 164 -4.76 6.01 19.35
C THR A 164 -5.16 4.79 20.17
N LEU A 165 -5.97 3.92 19.57
CA LEU A 165 -6.28 2.60 20.11
C LEU A 165 -5.18 1.63 19.68
N VAL A 166 -4.81 0.71 20.56
CA VAL A 166 -3.76 -0.28 20.29
C VAL A 166 -4.37 -1.67 20.36
N THR A 167 -4.15 -2.50 19.35
CA THR A 167 -4.59 -3.90 19.34
C THR A 167 -3.99 -4.67 20.53
N GLU A 168 -4.69 -5.68 21.05
CA GLU A 168 -4.19 -6.49 22.19
C GLU A 168 -2.79 -7.08 21.94
N ASN A 169 -2.54 -7.57 20.73
CA ASN A 169 -1.24 -8.14 20.34
C ASN A 169 -0.21 -7.11 19.86
N MET A 170 -0.51 -5.80 20.00
CA MET A 170 0.35 -4.69 19.59
C MET A 170 0.87 -4.81 18.14
N SER A 171 0.04 -5.35 17.26
CA SER A 171 0.36 -5.57 15.86
C SER A 171 -0.89 -5.39 15.00
N GLY A 172 -0.73 -4.81 13.81
CA GLY A 172 -1.81 -4.66 12.85
C GLY A 172 -2.40 -6.00 12.39
N SER A 173 -1.69 -7.12 12.63
CA SER A 173 -2.25 -8.48 12.52
C SER A 173 -3.50 -8.70 13.37
N GLY A 174 -3.63 -8.02 14.52
CA GLY A 174 -4.82 -8.06 15.37
C GLY A 174 -6.08 -7.47 14.71
N ILE A 175 -5.92 -6.73 13.60
CA ILE A 175 -7.01 -6.23 12.77
C ILE A 175 -7.09 -7.00 11.44
N ILE A 176 -5.95 -7.24 10.78
CA ILE A 176 -5.91 -7.89 9.45
C ILE A 176 -6.41 -9.33 9.49
N GLN A 177 -5.97 -10.15 10.45
CA GLN A 177 -6.35 -11.57 10.47
C GLN A 177 -7.86 -11.73 10.68
N PRO A 178 -8.51 -11.02 11.64
CA PRO A 178 -9.96 -11.03 11.76
C PRO A 178 -10.69 -10.50 10.51
N MET A 179 -10.19 -9.42 9.90
CA MET A 179 -10.78 -8.87 8.67
C MET A 179 -10.71 -9.86 7.49
N ALA A 180 -9.56 -10.51 7.29
CA ALA A 180 -9.40 -11.51 6.23
C ALA A 180 -10.36 -12.70 6.45
N ALA A 181 -10.42 -13.23 7.67
CA ALA A 181 -11.33 -14.31 8.02
C ALA A 181 -12.81 -13.91 7.89
N PHE A 182 -13.16 -12.66 8.16
CA PHE A 182 -14.50 -12.12 7.93
C PHE A 182 -14.82 -12.08 6.42
N VAL A 183 -13.89 -11.56 5.62
CA VAL A 183 -14.03 -11.44 4.16
C VAL A 183 -14.15 -12.81 3.48
N GLU A 184 -13.35 -13.80 3.88
CA GLU A 184 -13.42 -15.16 3.33
C GLU A 184 -14.76 -15.87 3.59
N LYS A 185 -15.48 -15.47 4.63
CA LYS A 185 -16.81 -16.00 4.96
C LYS A 185 -17.94 -15.31 4.22
N LEU A 186 -17.68 -14.16 3.59
CA LEU A 186 -18.71 -13.43 2.85
C LEU A 186 -19.02 -14.12 1.52
N PRO A 187 -20.30 -14.39 1.21
CA PRO A 187 -20.67 -15.02 -0.04
C PRO A 187 -20.25 -14.15 -1.23
N GLY A 188 -19.67 -14.79 -2.24
CA GLY A 188 -19.23 -14.09 -3.45
C GLY A 188 -17.91 -13.33 -3.32
N CYS A 189 -17.21 -13.40 -2.18
CA CYS A 189 -15.86 -12.85 -2.04
C CYS A 189 -14.80 -13.95 -2.18
N LYS A 190 -13.74 -13.67 -2.95
CA LYS A 190 -12.62 -14.59 -3.18
C LYS A 190 -11.31 -13.85 -3.01
N ILE A 191 -10.44 -14.35 -2.12
CA ILE A 191 -9.07 -13.87 -1.98
C ILE A 191 -8.14 -14.81 -2.74
N LEU A 192 -7.29 -14.25 -3.61
CA LEU A 192 -6.22 -14.99 -4.28
C LEU A 192 -4.87 -14.42 -3.84
N THR A 193 -4.15 -15.16 -3.00
CA THR A 193 -2.73 -14.90 -2.74
C THR A 193 -1.87 -15.39 -3.90
N ARG A 194 -0.62 -14.90 -4.00
CA ARG A 194 0.27 -15.18 -5.12
C ARG A 194 -0.36 -14.81 -6.46
N ALA A 195 -1.12 -13.71 -6.45
CA ALA A 195 -1.80 -13.16 -7.61
C ALA A 195 -1.41 -11.68 -7.77
N LYS A 196 -0.49 -11.41 -8.70
CA LYS A 196 0.00 -10.06 -8.98
C LYS A 196 -0.80 -9.45 -10.12
N MET A 197 -1.36 -8.26 -9.92
CA MET A 197 -1.89 -7.45 -11.03
C MET A 197 -0.72 -6.92 -11.87
N ASP A 198 -0.82 -7.07 -13.18
CA ASP A 198 0.19 -6.58 -14.13
C ASP A 198 -0.30 -5.40 -14.97
N ASP A 199 -1.59 -5.33 -15.32
CA ASP A 199 -2.12 -4.20 -16.10
C ASP A 199 -3.62 -4.02 -15.94
N PHE A 200 -4.12 -2.82 -16.22
CA PHE A 200 -5.55 -2.58 -16.38
C PHE A 200 -6.00 -3.05 -17.77
N VAL A 201 -7.26 -3.45 -17.89
CA VAL A 201 -7.91 -3.65 -19.18
C VAL A 201 -8.87 -2.49 -19.41
N MET A 202 -8.64 -1.74 -20.48
CA MET A 202 -9.46 -0.59 -20.86
C MET A 202 -10.59 -1.01 -21.81
N SER A 203 -11.70 -0.28 -21.80
CA SER A 203 -12.70 -0.34 -22.86
C SER A 203 -12.09 0.07 -24.20
N ASN A 204 -12.68 -0.37 -25.31
CA ASN A 204 -12.13 -0.08 -26.65
C ASN A 204 -12.09 1.42 -27.00
N ASP A 205 -12.94 2.22 -26.37
CA ASP A 205 -12.96 3.68 -26.49
C ASP A 205 -11.97 4.39 -25.54
N GLY A 206 -11.28 3.63 -24.68
CA GLY A 206 -10.29 4.14 -23.72
C GLY A 206 -10.86 4.88 -22.52
N THR A 207 -12.20 4.91 -22.35
CA THR A 207 -12.85 5.76 -21.34
C THR A 207 -12.97 5.09 -19.97
N SER A 208 -12.96 3.75 -19.92
CA SER A 208 -13.33 2.99 -18.73
C SER A 208 -12.39 1.82 -18.47
N VAL A 209 -12.11 1.55 -17.19
CA VAL A 209 -11.44 0.31 -16.76
C VAL A 209 -12.50 -0.79 -16.67
N ILE A 210 -12.32 -1.88 -17.42
CA ILE A 210 -13.26 -3.01 -17.50
C ILE A 210 -12.70 -4.32 -16.91
N GLY A 211 -11.45 -4.30 -16.43
CA GLY A 211 -10.81 -5.48 -15.87
C GLY A 211 -9.34 -5.26 -15.56
N VAL A 212 -8.66 -6.37 -15.25
CA VAL A 212 -7.21 -6.41 -15.04
C VAL A 212 -6.61 -7.66 -15.66
N THR A 213 -5.36 -7.54 -16.09
CA THR A 213 -4.48 -8.71 -16.28
C THR A 213 -3.70 -8.95 -15.01
N ALA A 214 -3.47 -10.22 -14.70
CA ALA A 214 -2.75 -10.64 -13.51
C ALA A 214 -1.95 -11.93 -13.78
N ARG A 215 -0.99 -12.22 -12.92
CA ARG A 215 -0.31 -13.52 -12.86
C ARG A 215 -0.66 -14.23 -11.56
N ILE A 216 -1.29 -15.40 -11.68
CA ILE A 216 -1.52 -16.33 -10.57
C ILE A 216 -0.30 -17.23 -10.38
N ASN A 217 -0.18 -17.88 -9.23
CA ASN A 217 1.03 -18.63 -8.85
C ASN A 217 2.31 -17.77 -8.85
N TYR A 218 2.18 -16.45 -8.75
CA TYR A 218 3.28 -15.51 -8.70
C TYR A 218 4.23 -15.80 -7.54
N ARG A 219 5.54 -15.69 -7.79
CA ARG A 219 6.60 -15.87 -6.80
C ARG A 219 7.45 -14.59 -6.76
N PHE A 220 7.12 -13.70 -5.82
CA PHE A 220 7.90 -12.49 -5.56
C PHE A 220 9.38 -12.87 -5.29
N ASP A 221 10.29 -12.16 -5.95
CA ASP A 221 11.74 -12.35 -5.79
C ASP A 221 12.40 -11.06 -5.30
N LYS A 222 12.74 -11.05 -4.02
CA LYS A 222 13.39 -9.92 -3.35
C LYS A 222 14.84 -9.68 -3.78
N ASN A 223 15.43 -10.61 -4.54
CA ASN A 223 16.82 -10.48 -5.02
C ASN A 223 16.89 -9.73 -6.35
N LEU A 224 15.76 -9.53 -7.04
CA LEU A 224 15.68 -8.69 -8.23
C LEU A 224 15.79 -7.22 -7.83
N LEU A 225 16.38 -6.42 -8.71
CA LEU A 225 16.45 -4.97 -8.52
C LEU A 225 15.05 -4.37 -8.63
N ASN A 226 14.24 -4.85 -9.58
CA ASN A 226 12.85 -4.49 -9.74
C ASN A 226 12.00 -5.74 -10.07
N ASP A 227 11.41 -6.33 -9.03
CA ASP A 227 10.50 -7.49 -9.13
C ASP A 227 9.30 -7.21 -10.05
N ASP A 228 8.76 -6.00 -10.08
CA ASP A 228 7.59 -5.69 -10.89
C ASP A 228 7.86 -5.76 -12.41
N ILE A 229 9.10 -5.48 -12.84
CA ILE A 229 9.55 -5.46 -14.24
C ILE A 229 10.22 -6.78 -14.64
N GLU A 230 11.19 -7.23 -13.84
CA GLU A 230 12.09 -8.34 -14.20
C GLU A 230 11.44 -9.71 -14.00
N ASN A 231 10.59 -9.85 -12.97
CA ASN A 231 10.00 -11.13 -12.63
C ASN A 231 8.98 -11.57 -13.68
N LYS A 232 9.18 -12.76 -14.27
CA LYS A 232 8.27 -13.39 -15.25
C LYS A 232 7.52 -14.61 -14.71
N SER A 233 7.63 -14.90 -13.41
CA SER A 233 6.94 -16.03 -12.76
C SER A 233 5.41 -15.88 -12.76
N GLY A 234 4.71 -17.00 -12.63
CA GLY A 234 3.26 -17.06 -12.60
C GLY A 234 2.61 -17.21 -13.97
N GLU A 235 1.32 -17.55 -13.96
CA GLU A 235 0.51 -17.82 -15.14
C GLU A 235 -0.43 -16.64 -15.39
N LYS A 236 -0.46 -16.14 -16.63
CA LYS A 236 -1.32 -15.01 -17.00
C LYS A 236 -2.79 -15.41 -16.90
N LYS A 237 -3.57 -14.52 -16.28
CA LYS A 237 -5.03 -14.54 -16.18
C LYS A 237 -5.60 -13.16 -16.43
N VAL A 238 -6.83 -13.11 -16.96
CA VAL A 238 -7.55 -11.86 -17.21
C VAL A 238 -8.91 -11.90 -16.50
N TYR A 239 -9.16 -10.90 -15.66
CA TYR A 239 -10.37 -10.81 -14.84
C TYR A 239 -11.21 -9.61 -15.29
N ARG A 240 -12.48 -9.87 -15.67
CA ARG A 240 -13.44 -8.79 -15.95
C ARG A 240 -13.93 -8.18 -14.65
N ALA A 241 -14.03 -6.86 -14.60
CA ALA A 241 -14.61 -6.09 -13.51
C ALA A 241 -15.82 -5.30 -14.01
N LYS A 242 -17.04 -5.75 -13.70
CA LYS A 242 -18.28 -5.17 -14.27
C LYS A 242 -18.60 -3.77 -13.75
N LYS A 243 -18.15 -3.44 -12.53
CA LYS A 243 -18.39 -2.15 -11.87
C LYS A 243 -17.11 -1.34 -11.68
N GLY A 244 -15.95 -1.99 -11.69
CA GLY A 244 -14.65 -1.34 -11.67
C GLY A 244 -13.63 -2.04 -10.78
N VAL A 245 -12.45 -1.43 -10.72
CA VAL A 245 -11.29 -1.92 -9.99
C VAL A 245 -10.97 -0.97 -8.84
N ILE A 246 -10.70 -1.51 -7.65
CA ILE A 246 -10.26 -0.74 -6.48
C ILE A 246 -8.78 -0.98 -6.26
N LEU A 247 -7.97 0.07 -6.44
CA LEU A 247 -6.53 0.02 -6.17
C LEU A 247 -6.27 0.21 -4.68
N ALA A 248 -5.80 -0.85 -4.01
CA ALA A 248 -5.48 -0.87 -2.58
C ALA A 248 -4.08 -1.47 -2.34
N SER A 249 -3.15 -1.20 -3.25
CA SER A 249 -1.84 -1.86 -3.36
C SER A 249 -0.79 -1.41 -2.34
N GLY A 250 -1.10 -0.41 -1.51
CA GLY A 250 -0.15 0.17 -0.56
C GLY A 250 0.82 1.16 -1.19
N GLY A 251 1.92 1.43 -0.48
CA GLY A 251 2.97 2.36 -0.91
C GLY A 251 4.13 1.66 -1.64
N PHE A 252 5.23 2.39 -1.81
CA PHE A 252 6.34 2.03 -2.71
C PHE A 252 7.73 2.08 -2.05
N ALA A 253 7.80 2.09 -0.71
CA ALA A 253 9.06 2.33 0.00
C ALA A 253 10.14 1.25 -0.22
N MET A 254 9.78 0.03 -0.65
CA MET A 254 10.72 -1.03 -1.02
C MET A 254 11.13 -0.97 -2.50
N ASP A 255 10.50 -0.13 -3.31
CA ASP A 255 10.90 0.10 -4.70
C ASP A 255 12.07 1.10 -4.74
N LYS A 256 13.29 0.57 -4.60
CA LYS A 256 14.51 1.39 -4.51
C LYS A 256 14.69 2.31 -5.72
N VAL A 257 14.39 1.80 -6.90
CA VAL A 257 14.50 2.54 -8.16
C VAL A 257 13.49 3.68 -8.19
N PHE A 258 12.21 3.37 -7.95
CA PHE A 258 11.17 4.40 -8.00
C PHE A 258 11.34 5.44 -6.88
N ARG A 259 11.69 5.00 -5.67
CA ARG A 259 11.99 5.88 -4.52
C ARG A 259 13.10 6.87 -4.85
N LYS A 260 14.19 6.42 -5.48
CA LYS A 260 15.32 7.26 -5.90
C LYS A 260 14.92 8.27 -6.98
N MET A 261 14.01 7.89 -7.89
CA MET A 261 13.47 8.81 -8.90
C MET A 261 12.64 9.94 -8.27
N GLN A 262 11.92 9.65 -7.19
CA GLN A 262 11.11 10.66 -6.50
C GLN A 262 11.93 11.56 -5.59
N ASP A 263 12.87 11.00 -4.83
CA ASP A 263 13.79 11.78 -4.01
C ASP A 263 15.24 11.29 -4.20
N PRO A 264 16.05 12.01 -5.02
CA PRO A 264 17.42 11.61 -5.29
C PRO A 264 18.35 11.74 -4.08
N ARG A 265 17.90 12.34 -2.96
CA ARG A 265 18.68 12.40 -1.72
C ARG A 265 18.67 11.08 -0.95
N ILE A 266 17.66 10.23 -1.19
CA ILE A 266 17.58 8.91 -0.55
C ILE A 266 18.69 8.01 -1.10
N ALA A 267 19.46 7.39 -0.22
CA ALA A 267 20.54 6.50 -0.63
C ALA A 267 19.97 5.20 -1.24
N GLU A 268 20.70 4.61 -2.20
CA GLU A 268 20.25 3.38 -2.88
C GLU A 268 20.20 2.17 -1.92
N ASP A 269 21.10 2.16 -0.94
CA ASP A 269 21.22 1.15 0.10
C ASP A 269 20.35 1.43 1.34
N GLN A 270 19.67 2.58 1.40
CA GLN A 270 18.78 2.91 2.52
C GLN A 270 17.67 1.87 2.64
N ASP A 271 17.64 1.14 3.75
CA ASP A 271 16.62 0.13 4.02
C ASP A 271 15.27 0.79 4.40
N ALA A 272 14.18 0.01 4.44
CA ALA A 272 12.85 0.47 4.82
C ALA A 272 12.15 -0.49 5.78
N THR A 273 11.17 0.02 6.53
CA THR A 273 10.38 -0.75 7.52
C THR A 273 9.24 -1.55 6.88
N ASN A 274 9.13 -1.50 5.56
CA ASN A 274 8.02 -2.05 4.82
C ASN A 274 8.25 -3.52 4.47
N HIS A 275 7.16 -4.28 4.23
CA HIS A 275 7.31 -5.61 3.65
C HIS A 275 7.87 -5.53 2.23
N ASP A 276 8.66 -6.53 1.81
CA ASP A 276 9.37 -6.58 0.51
C ASP A 276 8.49 -6.24 -0.71
N GLY A 277 7.20 -6.61 -0.67
CA GLY A 277 6.24 -6.36 -1.75
C GLY A 277 5.69 -4.93 -1.83
N ALA A 278 6.09 -4.00 -0.96
CA ALA A 278 5.62 -2.61 -0.97
C ALA A 278 6.30 -1.79 -2.08
N THR A 279 5.98 -2.11 -3.33
CA THR A 279 6.59 -1.55 -4.54
C THR A 279 5.57 -0.81 -5.42
N ALA A 280 6.05 0.02 -6.36
CA ALA A 280 5.20 0.95 -7.10
C ALA A 280 4.40 0.31 -8.26
N GLY A 281 4.62 -0.97 -8.60
CA GLY A 281 4.13 -1.59 -9.84
C GLY A 281 2.67 -1.28 -10.19
N ALA A 282 1.72 -1.59 -9.30
CA ALA A 282 0.29 -1.36 -9.58
C ALA A 282 -0.09 0.13 -9.67
N MET A 283 0.61 1.00 -8.94
CA MET A 283 0.41 2.45 -9.01
C MET A 283 0.95 3.04 -10.32
N LEU A 284 2.11 2.57 -10.79
CA LEU A 284 2.64 2.96 -12.10
C LEU A 284 1.68 2.59 -13.23
N LYS A 285 0.98 1.45 -13.12
CA LYS A 285 -0.09 1.08 -14.05
C LYS A 285 -1.29 2.03 -14.01
N ALA A 286 -1.58 2.62 -12.86
CA ALA A 286 -2.61 3.66 -12.78
C ALA A 286 -2.15 4.95 -13.49
N PHE A 287 -0.89 5.34 -13.35
CA PHE A 287 -0.35 6.51 -14.06
C PHE A 287 -0.38 6.33 -15.58
N GLN A 288 -0.09 5.11 -16.06
CA GLN A 288 -0.14 4.77 -17.48
C GLN A 288 -1.52 4.97 -18.12
N ILE A 289 -2.61 4.84 -17.35
CA ILE A 289 -3.97 5.06 -17.83
C ILE A 289 -4.51 6.47 -17.48
N GLY A 290 -3.62 7.39 -17.09
CA GLY A 290 -3.96 8.80 -16.87
C GLY A 290 -4.29 9.18 -15.43
N ALA A 291 -4.07 8.31 -14.44
CA ALA A 291 -4.21 8.70 -13.03
C ALA A 291 -3.09 9.70 -12.66
N MET A 292 -3.48 10.85 -12.09
CA MET A 292 -2.52 11.88 -11.69
C MET A 292 -2.00 11.62 -10.26
N PRO A 293 -0.68 11.49 -10.05
CA PRO A 293 -0.12 11.41 -8.71
C PRO A 293 -0.25 12.75 -7.97
N VAL A 294 -0.37 12.66 -6.64
CA VAL A 294 -0.30 13.80 -5.73
C VAL A 294 0.75 13.50 -4.66
N HIS A 295 1.71 14.42 -4.49
CA HIS A 295 2.76 14.35 -3.45
C HIS A 295 3.59 13.04 -3.46
N ILE A 296 3.88 12.48 -4.64
CA ILE A 296 4.62 11.21 -4.76
C ILE A 296 6.09 11.32 -4.32
N ASP A 297 6.62 12.55 -4.24
CA ASP A 297 7.93 12.94 -3.73
C ASP A 297 7.98 13.12 -2.21
N TRP A 298 6.83 13.10 -1.53
CA TRP A 298 6.76 13.21 -0.07
C TRP A 298 6.90 11.84 0.60
N ILE A 299 8.14 11.49 0.95
CA ILE A 299 8.50 10.19 1.52
C ILE A 299 8.89 10.36 2.99
N GLN A 300 8.16 9.70 3.89
CA GLN A 300 8.46 9.73 5.32
C GLN A 300 9.63 8.80 5.65
N GLN A 301 10.60 9.30 6.41
CA GLN A 301 11.65 8.50 7.04
C GLN A 301 11.38 8.41 8.54
N GLY A 302 11.36 7.18 9.07
CA GLY A 302 11.13 6.93 10.49
C GLY A 302 12.37 7.32 11.31
N PRO A 303 12.26 8.19 12.32
CA PRO A 303 13.39 8.53 13.20
C PRO A 303 13.80 7.40 14.16
N TRP A 304 12.98 6.36 14.29
CA TRP A 304 13.21 5.19 15.15
C TRP A 304 13.86 4.02 14.40
N ALA A 305 14.28 4.23 13.16
CA ALA A 305 14.96 3.22 12.38
C ALA A 305 16.37 2.93 12.96
N SER A 306 16.87 1.71 12.77
CA SER A 306 18.14 1.26 13.35
C SER A 306 19.00 0.66 12.24
N PRO A 307 20.14 1.28 11.87
CA PRO A 307 20.99 0.78 10.78
C PRO A 307 21.51 -0.64 11.04
N ASP A 308 21.57 -1.04 12.32
CA ASP A 308 22.07 -2.34 12.74
C ASP A 308 20.98 -3.42 12.83
N GLU A 309 19.69 -3.04 12.79
CA GLU A 309 18.56 -3.97 12.92
C GLU A 309 17.80 -4.13 11.61
N ARG A 310 17.88 -5.35 11.06
CA ARG A 310 17.22 -5.69 9.79
C ARG A 310 15.70 -5.49 9.88
N GLY A 311 15.14 -4.73 8.94
CA GLY A 311 13.70 -4.46 8.87
C GLY A 311 13.23 -3.27 9.71
N PHE A 312 14.12 -2.62 10.46
CA PHE A 312 13.84 -1.33 11.08
C PHE A 312 14.22 -0.14 10.18
N GLY A 313 14.90 -0.38 9.06
CA GLY A 313 15.37 0.68 8.15
C GLY A 313 16.62 1.40 8.67
N VAL A 314 17.14 2.36 7.90
CA VAL A 314 18.23 3.25 8.35
C VAL A 314 17.63 4.59 8.81
N ALA A 315 17.88 5.00 10.06
CA ALA A 315 17.49 6.33 10.54
C ALA A 315 18.56 7.38 10.22
N PRO A 316 18.16 8.67 10.09
CA PRO A 316 19.09 9.77 10.23
C PRO A 316 19.78 9.69 11.60
N LEU A 317 21.12 9.79 11.66
CA LEU A 317 21.90 9.81 12.93
C LEU A 317 21.52 10.98 13.85
N LEU A 318 20.82 12.00 13.33
CA LEU A 318 20.30 13.14 14.07
C LEU A 318 18.87 13.43 13.63
N THR A 319 17.89 13.01 14.44
CA THR A 319 16.48 13.27 14.19
C THR A 319 16.01 14.41 15.08
N GLN A 320 15.99 15.62 14.56
CA GLN A 320 15.27 16.72 15.21
C GLN A 320 13.79 16.56 14.83
N GLN A 321 12.97 16.04 15.74
CA GLN A 321 11.53 16.29 15.65
C GLN A 321 11.37 17.81 15.77
N GLY A 322 10.70 18.43 14.78
CA GLY A 322 10.62 19.88 14.64
C GLY A 322 10.23 20.59 15.94
N LEU A 323 10.83 21.78 16.11
CA LEU A 323 10.45 22.78 17.11
C LEU A 323 8.97 23.19 16.97
#